data_AF-A0A7M2YCS9-F1
#
_entry.id   AF-A0A7M2YCS9-F1
#
_cell.length_a   1.000
_cell.length_b   1.000
_cell.length_c   1.000
_cell.angle_alpha   90.00
_cell.angle_beta   90.00
_cell.angle_gamma   90.00
#
_symmetry.space_group_name_H-M   'P 1'
#
loop_
_entity.id
_entity.type
_entity.pdbx_description
1 polymer ?
#
loop_
_entity_poly.entity_id
_entity_poly.type
_entity_poly.pdbx_seq_one_letter_code
_entity_poly.pdbx_strand_id
1 'polypeptide(L)'
;MIDHESFKVTIPPIYDQFKYLNGLIFAKKNGKAGIITEQRKILCDFTYDEIYPNASDFYGYSEKEPRIYARKGSSYFQIDAKGKVLKSGLSKKSVIENSQLPKVVHDRVEEPLPPPKPIK
;
A
#
# COMPACT_ATOMS: atom_id res chain seq x y z
N MET A 1 32.27 27.31 8.10
CA MET A 1 32.39 25.90 7.67
C MET A 1 30.98 25.43 7.37
N ILE A 2 30.58 25.46 6.11
CA ILE A 2 29.29 24.93 5.68
C ILE A 2 29.62 23.51 5.23
N ASP A 3 29.29 22.52 6.06
CA ASP A 3 29.29 21.13 5.63
C ASP A 3 28.22 21.05 4.53
N HIS A 4 28.67 20.89 3.28
CA HIS A 4 27.80 20.54 2.17
C HIS A 4 27.35 19.10 2.42
N GLU A 5 26.35 18.93 3.29
CA GLU A 5 25.60 17.70 3.43
C GLU A 5 25.05 17.39 2.04
N SER A 6 25.76 16.49 1.36
CA SER A 6 25.38 16.01 0.05
C SER A 6 24.03 15.35 0.25
N PHE A 7 22.94 16.06 -0.10
CA PHE A 7 21.62 15.48 -0.27
C PHE A 7 21.75 14.44 -1.36
N LYS A 8 22.24 13.26 -0.99
CA LYS A 8 22.31 12.10 -1.87
C LYS A 8 20.86 11.74 -2.09
N VAL A 9 20.32 12.22 -3.21
CA VAL A 9 18.97 11.91 -3.66
C VAL A 9 18.93 10.41 -3.92
N THR A 10 18.68 9.64 -2.86
CA THR A 10 18.71 8.17 -2.89
C THR A 10 17.58 7.64 -3.77
N ILE A 11 16.50 8.41 -3.89
CA ILE A 11 15.32 8.10 -4.70
C ILE A 11 15.24 9.12 -5.84
N PRO A 12 15.50 8.74 -7.10
CA PRO A 12 15.36 9.67 -8.22
C PRO A 12 13.93 10.26 -8.28
N PRO A 13 13.75 11.54 -8.66
CA PRO A 13 12.44 12.21 -8.75
C PRO A 13 11.58 11.72 -9.94
N ILE A 14 11.76 10.47 -10.33
CA ILE A 14 11.03 9.77 -11.40
C ILE A 14 9.82 9.01 -10.85
N TYR A 15 9.67 8.96 -9.53
CA TYR A 15 8.59 8.28 -8.83
C TYR A 15 7.52 9.29 -8.45
N ASP A 16 6.28 8.93 -8.79
CA ASP A 16 5.10 9.74 -8.52
C ASP A 16 4.76 9.71 -7.02
N GLN A 17 4.93 8.53 -6.41
CA GLN A 17 4.71 8.29 -4.99
C GLN A 17 5.75 7.31 -4.47
N PHE A 18 6.17 7.48 -3.22
CA PHE A 18 6.97 6.48 -2.54
C PHE A 18 6.63 6.43 -1.06
N LYS A 19 6.84 5.27 -0.44
CA LYS A 19 6.63 5.04 0.98
C LYS A 19 7.75 4.17 1.52
N TYR A 20 8.37 4.59 2.61
CA TYR A 20 9.42 3.85 3.27
C TYR A 20 8.85 3.14 4.52
N LEU A 21 9.02 1.82 4.60
CA LEU A 21 8.64 1.01 5.76
C LEU A 21 9.72 -0.04 6.03
N ASN A 22 10.34 0.01 7.21
CA ASN A 22 11.26 -1.01 7.73
C ASN A 22 12.32 -1.50 6.72
N GLY A 23 13.05 -0.59 6.05
CA GLY A 23 14.08 -0.95 5.06
C GLY A 23 13.57 -1.25 3.65
N LEU A 24 12.25 -1.20 3.44
CA LEU A 24 11.60 -1.37 2.14
C LEU A 24 11.01 -0.03 1.65
N ILE A 25 11.25 0.26 0.38
CA ILE A 25 10.72 1.43 -0.31
C ILE A 25 9.70 0.94 -1.32
N PHE A 26 8.44 1.29 -1.08
CA PHE A 26 7.33 1.06 -1.99
C PHE A 26 7.21 2.27 -2.89
N ALA A 27 7.60 2.15 -4.15
CA ALA A 27 7.59 3.27 -5.09
C ALA A 27 6.57 3.04 -6.20
N LYS A 28 5.99 4.11 -6.72
CA LYS A 28 5.10 4.13 -7.86
C LYS A 28 5.73 4.93 -8.98
N LYS A 29 5.92 4.30 -10.13
CA LYS A 29 6.51 4.89 -11.34
C LYS A 29 5.53 4.72 -12.49
N ASN A 30 5.15 5.84 -13.13
CA ASN A 30 4.31 5.82 -14.34
C ASN A 30 3.03 4.99 -14.19
N GLY A 31 2.31 5.18 -13.06
CA GLY A 31 1.09 4.43 -12.76
C GLY A 31 1.29 3.02 -12.19
N LYS A 32 2.51 2.46 -12.22
CA LYS A 32 2.81 1.12 -11.71
C LYS A 32 3.60 1.16 -10.42
N ALA A 33 3.25 0.30 -9.47
CA ALA A 33 3.89 0.15 -8.18
C ALA A 33 4.88 -1.02 -8.15
N GLY A 34 5.98 -0.83 -7.43
CA GLY A 34 7.06 -1.79 -7.20
C GLY A 34 7.67 -1.63 -5.81
N ILE A 35 8.58 -2.55 -5.47
CA ILE A 35 9.27 -2.58 -4.18
C ILE A 35 10.77 -2.55 -4.45
N ILE A 36 11.44 -1.61 -3.85
CA ILE A 36 12.90 -1.47 -3.89
C ILE A 36 13.41 -1.45 -2.45
N THR A 37 14.64 -1.87 -2.23
CA THR A 37 15.32 -1.71 -0.93
C THR A 37 16.09 -0.38 -0.90
N GLU A 38 16.55 0.05 0.28
CA GLU A 38 17.38 1.25 0.47
C GLU A 38 18.66 1.24 -0.38
N GLN A 39 19.19 0.05 -0.66
CA GLN A 39 20.33 -0.17 -1.56
C GLN A 39 19.98 -0.02 -3.05
N ARG A 40 18.78 0.49 -3.40
CA ARG A 40 18.23 0.61 -4.76
C ARG A 40 18.09 -0.70 -5.52
N LYS A 41 18.19 -1.85 -4.83
CA LYS A 41 17.90 -3.15 -5.43
C LYS A 41 16.40 -3.28 -5.62
N ILE A 42 15.99 -3.50 -6.86
CA ILE A 42 14.59 -3.78 -7.19
C ILE A 42 14.29 -5.19 -6.69
N LEU A 43 13.42 -5.27 -5.68
CA LEU A 43 12.92 -6.53 -5.15
C LEU A 43 11.70 -6.98 -5.94
N CYS A 44 10.79 -6.04 -6.19
CA CYS A 44 9.60 -6.24 -6.99
C CYS A 44 9.57 -5.18 -8.10
N ASP A 45 9.55 -5.64 -9.35
CA ASP A 45 9.37 -4.76 -10.50
C ASP A 45 8.06 -3.97 -10.43
N PHE A 46 8.06 -2.82 -11.09
CA PHE A 46 6.92 -1.92 -11.24
C PHE A 46 5.89 -2.52 -12.22
N THR A 47 5.26 -3.63 -11.83
CA THR A 47 4.33 -4.41 -12.67
C THR A 47 2.90 -4.42 -12.13
N TYR A 48 2.72 -4.04 -10.87
CA TYR A 48 1.42 -3.92 -10.22
C TYR A 48 0.87 -2.52 -10.42
N ASP A 49 -0.45 -2.36 -10.43
CA ASP A 49 -1.08 -1.03 -10.47
C ASP A 49 -0.88 -0.29 -9.14
N GLU A 50 -1.06 -1.02 -8.03
CA GLU A 50 -0.91 -0.50 -6.68
C GLU A 50 -0.34 -1.58 -5.75
N ILE A 51 0.44 -1.15 -4.76
CA ILE A 51 0.92 -2.01 -3.68
C ILE A 51 0.51 -1.36 -2.35
N TYR A 52 -0.10 -2.16 -1.49
CA TYR A 52 -0.58 -1.80 -0.17
C TYR A 52 0.23 -2.58 0.86
N PRO A 53 1.27 -1.97 1.44
CA PRO A 53 1.97 -2.56 2.58
C PRO A 53 1.09 -2.44 3.82
N ASN A 54 0.98 -3.52 4.59
CA ASN A 54 0.27 -3.50 5.86
C ASN A 54 1.13 -2.84 6.94
N ALA A 55 0.88 -1.55 7.21
CA ALA A 55 1.64 -0.80 8.20
C ALA A 55 1.62 -1.47 9.59
N SER A 56 0.52 -2.10 10.02
CA SER A 56 0.48 -2.80 11.31
C SER A 56 1.36 -4.04 11.36
N ASP A 57 1.62 -4.71 10.24
CA ASP A 57 2.58 -5.82 10.18
C ASP A 57 4.02 -5.29 10.26
N PHE A 58 4.28 -4.10 9.70
CA PHE A 58 5.58 -3.43 9.77
C PHE A 58 5.89 -2.74 11.11
N TYR A 59 4.87 -2.25 11.82
CA TYR A 59 5.02 -1.56 13.11
C TYR A 59 4.63 -2.42 14.31
N GLY A 60 4.00 -3.58 14.08
CA GLY A 60 3.65 -4.51 15.14
C GLY A 60 4.87 -5.31 15.58
N TYR A 61 5.01 -5.51 16.89
CA TYR A 61 5.95 -6.49 17.46
C TYR A 61 5.45 -7.94 17.23
N SER A 62 5.03 -8.26 16.02
CA SER A 62 4.67 -9.62 15.64
C SER A 62 5.89 -10.30 15.02
N GLU A 63 6.20 -11.53 15.44
CA GLU A 63 7.21 -12.39 14.80
C GLU A 63 6.80 -12.87 13.38
N LYS A 64 5.78 -12.25 12.77
CA LYS A 64 5.27 -12.64 11.47
C LYS A 64 5.93 -11.81 10.38
N GLU A 65 6.15 -12.42 9.23
CA GLU A 65 6.67 -11.70 8.06
C GLU A 65 5.64 -10.68 7.54
N PRO A 66 6.09 -9.45 7.20
CA PRO A 66 5.23 -8.38 6.74
C PRO A 66 4.45 -8.77 5.50
N ARG A 67 3.13 -8.82 5.63
CA ARG A 67 2.24 -9.13 4.51
C ARG A 67 2.04 -7.89 3.64
N ILE A 68 2.37 -8.05 2.36
CA ILE A 68 2.20 -6.99 1.38
C ILE A 68 1.15 -7.44 0.38
N TYR A 69 0.22 -6.54 0.06
CA TYR A 69 -0.80 -6.80 -0.93
C TYR A 69 -0.52 -5.97 -2.18
N ALA A 70 -0.73 -6.54 -3.35
CA ALA A 70 -0.56 -5.88 -4.62
C ALA A 70 -1.81 -6.08 -5.48
N ARG A 71 -2.18 -5.03 -6.20
CA ARG A 71 -3.29 -5.00 -7.14
C ARG A 71 -2.72 -5.02 -8.55
N LYS A 72 -3.21 -5.93 -9.38
CA LYS A 72 -2.90 -5.99 -10.82
C LYS A 72 -4.22 -6.07 -11.58
N GLY A 73 -4.59 -4.98 -12.24
CA GLY A 73 -5.92 -4.81 -12.81
C GLY A 73 -7.02 -4.96 -11.76
N SER A 74 -7.90 -5.94 -11.96
CA SER A 74 -9.03 -6.25 -11.07
C SER A 74 -8.71 -7.32 -10.02
N SER A 75 -7.52 -7.91 -10.05
CA SER A 75 -7.12 -9.00 -9.18
C SER A 75 -6.15 -8.53 -8.10
N TYR A 76 -6.28 -9.14 -6.92
CA TYR A 76 -5.40 -8.88 -5.79
C TYR A 76 -4.52 -10.09 -5.49
N PHE A 77 -3.29 -9.78 -5.10
CA PHE A 77 -2.22 -10.72 -4.84
C PHE A 77 -1.59 -10.38 -3.50
N GLN A 78 -1.36 -11.37 -2.66
CA GLN A 78 -0.45 -11.23 -1.53
C GLN A 78 0.94 -11.57 -2.03
N ILE A 79 1.83 -10.61 -1.89
CA ILE A 79 3.25 -10.73 -2.21
C ILE A 79 4.08 -10.60 -0.95
N ASP A 80 5.29 -11.14 -1.00
CA ASP A 80 6.32 -10.91 0.01
C ASP A 80 7.07 -9.60 -0.25
N ALA A 81 7.94 -9.17 0.69
CA ALA A 81 8.88 -8.05 0.51
C ALA A 81 9.72 -8.17 -0.76
N LYS A 82 10.00 -9.41 -1.19
CA LYS A 82 10.71 -9.73 -2.44
C LYS A 82 9.83 -9.69 -3.69
N GLY A 83 8.56 -9.27 -3.60
CA GLY A 83 7.62 -9.31 -4.72
C GLY A 83 7.12 -10.72 -5.08
N LYS A 84 7.49 -11.75 -4.33
CA LYS A 84 7.07 -13.13 -4.59
C LYS A 84 5.59 -13.29 -4.24
N VAL A 85 4.77 -13.70 -5.20
CA VAL A 85 3.35 -13.98 -4.96
C VAL A 85 3.22 -15.19 -4.03
N LEU A 86 2.72 -14.94 -2.82
CA LEU A 86 2.36 -15.96 -1.84
C LEU A 86 0.94 -16.46 -2.08
N LYS A 87 0.01 -15.56 -2.46
CA LYS A 87 -1.40 -15.90 -2.69
C LYS A 87 -2.00 -15.05 -3.80
N SER A 88 -2.66 -15.66 -4.76
CA SER A 88 -3.37 -14.98 -5.84
C SER A 88 -4.88 -15.16 -5.70
N GLY A 89 -5.67 -14.26 -6.29
CA GLY A 89 -7.13 -14.37 -6.28
C GLY A 89 -7.77 -13.93 -4.97
N LEU A 90 -7.15 -12.98 -4.27
CA LEU A 90 -7.74 -12.38 -3.08
C LEU A 90 -8.91 -11.48 -3.46
N SER A 91 -9.95 -11.49 -2.61
CA SER A 91 -11.09 -10.59 -2.79
C SER A 91 -10.76 -9.20 -2.24
N LYS A 92 -11.27 -8.17 -2.91
CA LYS A 92 -11.08 -6.75 -2.57
C LYS A 92 -11.37 -6.48 -1.09
N LYS A 93 -12.43 -7.09 -0.55
CA LYS A 93 -12.81 -7.00 0.88
C LYS A 93 -11.72 -7.50 1.81
N SER A 94 -11.16 -8.69 1.54
CA SER A 94 -10.10 -9.29 2.37
C SER A 94 -8.83 -8.45 2.36
N VAL A 95 -8.46 -7.90 1.20
CA VAL A 95 -7.29 -7.02 1.11
C VAL A 95 -7.50 -5.70 1.83
N ILE A 96 -8.67 -5.06 1.68
CA ILE A 96 -8.96 -3.80 2.38
C ILE A 96 -8.99 -4.01 3.90
N GLU A 97 -9.63 -5.09 4.36
CA GLU A 97 -9.73 -5.44 5.78
C GLU A 97 -8.36 -5.75 6.40
N ASN A 98 -7.52 -6.53 5.71
CA ASN A 98 -6.21 -6.91 6.23
C ASN A 98 -5.17 -5.80 6.04
N SER A 99 -5.23 -5.02 4.96
CA SER A 99 -4.23 -3.99 4.66
C SER A 99 -4.39 -2.71 5.50
N GLN A 100 -5.51 -2.55 6.22
CA GLN A 100 -5.86 -1.32 6.92
C GLN A 100 -5.55 -0.08 6.09
N LEU A 101 -5.99 -0.07 4.82
CA LEU A 101 -6.47 1.21 4.30
C LEU A 101 -7.45 1.69 5.37
N PRO A 102 -7.38 2.95 5.86
CA PRO A 102 -8.49 3.45 6.62
C PRO A 102 -9.70 3.05 5.81
N LYS A 103 -10.69 2.41 6.45
CA LYS A 103 -12.02 2.46 5.87
C LYS A 103 -12.09 3.92 5.46
N VAL A 104 -12.20 4.19 4.16
CA VAL A 104 -13.08 5.28 3.79
C VAL A 104 -14.34 4.76 4.45
N VAL A 105 -14.52 5.20 5.70
CA VAL A 105 -15.81 5.53 6.22
C VAL A 105 -16.27 6.40 5.07
N HIS A 106 -16.90 5.74 4.08
CA HIS A 106 -17.98 6.37 3.39
C HIS A 106 -18.78 6.79 4.59
N ASP A 107 -18.64 8.08 4.90
CA ASP A 107 -19.46 8.78 5.82
C ASP A 107 -20.76 8.00 5.82
N ARG A 108 -21.06 7.38 6.97
CA ARG A 108 -22.45 7.30 7.32
C ARG A 108 -22.88 8.76 7.41
N VAL A 109 -23.16 9.38 6.26
CA VAL A 109 -24.41 10.08 6.15
C VAL A 109 -25.40 8.93 6.19
N GLU A 110 -25.74 8.51 7.41
CA GLU A 110 -27.09 8.01 7.64
C GLU A 110 -27.94 9.11 7.05
N GLU A 111 -28.41 8.93 5.81
CA GLU A 111 -29.47 9.79 5.28
C GLU A 111 -30.54 9.79 6.39
N PRO A 112 -30.87 10.95 6.97
CA PRO A 112 -31.85 10.99 8.03
C PRO A 112 -33.09 10.30 7.48
N LEU A 113 -33.57 9.31 8.22
CA LEU A 113 -34.72 8.50 7.82
C LEU A 113 -35.80 9.44 7.27
N PRO A 114 -36.34 9.20 6.06
CA PRO A 114 -37.39 10.05 5.53
C PRO A 114 -38.52 10.11 6.57
N PRO A 115 -39.06 11.31 6.86
CA PRO A 115 -40.07 11.45 7.90
C PRO A 115 -41.22 10.46 7.62
N PRO A 116 -41.74 9.77 8.65
CA PRO A 116 -42.79 8.80 8.46
C PRO A 116 -43.95 9.47 7.74
N LYS A 117 -44.40 8.85 6.63
CA LYS A 117 -45.54 9.36 5.86
C LYS A 117 -46.74 9.49 6.80
N PRO A 118 -47.48 10.62 6.75
CA PRO A 118 -48.66 10.78 7.60
C PRO A 118 -49.65 9.66 7.30
N ILE A 119 -50.01 8.95 8.37
CA ILE A 119 -51.06 7.92 8.35
C ILE A 119 -52.38 8.69 8.15
N LYS A 120 -53.08 8.41 7.05
CA LYS A 120 -54.44 8.92 6.79
C LYS A 120 -55.45 8.24 7.70
#